data_AF-A0A972AFQ2-F1
#
_entry.id   AF-A0A972AFQ2-F1
#
_cell.length_a   1.000
_cell.length_b   1.000
_cell.length_c   1.000
_cell.angle_alpha   90.00
_cell.angle_beta   90.00
_cell.angle_gamma   90.00
#
_symmetry.space_group_name_H-M   'P 1'
#
loop_
_entity.id
_entity.type
_entity.pdbx_description
1 polymer ?
#
loop_
_entity_poly.entity_id
_entity_poly.type
_entity_poly.pdbx_seq_one_letter_code
_entity_poly.pdbx_strand_id
1 'polypeptide(L)' 'FDGYIRPDHGRMIWGEKGRYGYGLYDRALGATYLVGLWEAISRAGK' A
#
# COMPACT_ATOMS: atom_id res chain seq x y z
N PHE A 1 3.21 -17.27 4.76
CA PHE A 1 1.89 -16.72 4.44
C PHE A 1 1.83 -16.52 2.94
N ASP A 2 0.75 -16.94 2.29
CA ASP A 2 0.58 -16.91 0.82
C ASP A 2 -0.78 -16.28 0.42
N GLY A 3 -1.33 -15.45 1.31
CA GLY A 3 -2.61 -14.78 1.10
C GLY A 3 -2.46 -13.37 0.54
N TYR A 4 -3.59 -12.75 0.21
CA TYR A 4 -3.62 -11.36 -0.24
C TYR A 4 -3.42 -10.38 0.92
N ILE A 5 -2.66 -9.31 0.65
CA ILE A 5 -2.52 -8.16 1.54
C ILE A 5 -2.94 -6.88 0.80
N ARG A 6 -3.51 -5.93 1.55
CA ARG A 6 -3.91 -4.63 1.02
C ARG A 6 -3.51 -3.51 2.01
N PRO A 7 -3.28 -2.28 1.53
CA PRO A 7 -2.95 -1.11 2.36
C PRO A 7 -4.14 -0.59 3.21
N ASP A 8 -5.30 -1.25 3.12
CA ASP A 8 -6.56 -0.92 3.79
C ASP A 8 -7.09 0.51 3.55
N HIS A 9 -6.73 1.47 4.41
CA HIS A 9 -7.10 2.88 4.29
C HIS A 9 -5.91 3.78 3.97
N GLY A 10 -6.18 4.90 3.31
CA GLY A 10 -5.19 5.94 3.00
C GLY A 10 -5.73 7.34 3.26
N ARG A 11 -4.81 8.30 3.38
CA ARG A 11 -5.10 9.73 3.46
C ARG A 11 -5.66 10.22 2.13
N MET A 12 -6.50 11.25 2.21
CA MET A 12 -6.97 11.98 1.04
C MET A 12 -5.86 12.92 0.57
N ILE A 13 -5.19 12.59 -0.54
CA ILE A 13 -4.08 13.41 -1.08
C ILE A 13 -4.39 13.91 -2.49
N TRP A 14 -3.62 14.91 -2.95
CA TRP A 14 -3.70 15.48 -4.30
C TRP A 14 -5.10 15.89 -4.77
N GLY A 15 -5.91 16.41 -3.85
CA GLY A 15 -7.25 16.93 -4.16
C GLY A 15 -8.27 15.87 -4.56
N GLU A 16 -8.04 14.59 -4.24
CA GLU A 16 -8.99 13.54 -4.57
C GLU A 16 -10.31 13.69 -3.80
N LYS A 17 -11.42 13.29 -4.44
CA LYS A 17 -12.76 13.31 -3.86
C LYS A 17 -13.29 11.88 -3.75
N GLY A 18 -13.99 11.57 -2.66
CA GLY A 18 -14.58 10.25 -2.44
C GLY A 18 -14.81 9.95 -0.96
N ARG A 19 -15.04 8.67 -0.65
CA ARG A 19 -15.19 8.21 0.73
C ARG A 19 -13.84 8.34 1.45
N TYR A 20 -13.85 9.02 2.60
CA TYR A 20 -12.66 9.19 3.43
C TYR A 20 -12.02 7.82 3.77
N GLY A 21 -10.70 7.72 3.65
CA GLY A 21 -9.97 6.46 3.84
C GLY A 21 -9.89 5.57 2.60
N TYR A 22 -10.73 5.78 1.58
CA TYR A 22 -10.80 4.95 0.38
C TYR A 22 -10.28 5.66 -0.88
N GLY A 23 -9.49 6.71 -0.69
CA GLY A 23 -8.75 7.40 -1.75
C GLY A 23 -7.82 6.48 -2.54
N LEU A 24 -7.63 6.75 -3.83
CA LEU A 24 -6.76 5.94 -4.69
C LEU A 24 -5.28 6.17 -4.33
N TYR A 25 -4.89 7.42 -4.18
CA TYR A 25 -3.47 7.79 -4.28
C TYR A 25 -2.63 7.27 -3.11
N ASP A 26 -3.00 7.60 -1.87
CA ASP A 26 -2.22 7.18 -0.70
C ASP A 26 -2.25 5.66 -0.50
N ARG A 27 -3.36 5.01 -0.88
CA ARG A 27 -3.44 3.54 -0.86
C ARG A 27 -2.55 2.90 -1.92
N ALA A 28 -2.49 3.44 -3.14
CA ALA A 28 -1.58 2.94 -4.17
C ALA A 28 -0.11 3.05 -3.71
N LEU A 29 0.26 4.18 -3.11
CA LEU A 29 1.58 4.37 -2.51
C LEU A 29 1.86 3.35 -1.39
N GLY A 30 0.89 3.13 -0.49
CA GLY A 30 0.96 2.10 0.54
C GLY A 30 1.16 0.69 -0.02
N ALA A 31 0.44 0.34 -1.09
CA ALA A 31 0.59 -0.96 -1.75
C ALA A 31 2.00 -1.13 -2.33
N THR A 32 2.53 -0.11 -3.03
CA THR A 32 3.90 -0.17 -3.58
C THR A 32 4.96 -0.25 -2.48
N TYR A 33 4.75 0.42 -1.34
CA TYR A 33 5.64 0.34 -0.20
C TYR A 33 5.67 -1.06 0.42
N LEU A 34 4.49 -1.69 0.61
CA LEU A 34 4.39 -3.07 1.09
C LEU A 34 5.11 -4.05 0.16
N VAL A 35 4.96 -3.88 -1.16
CA VAL A 35 5.68 -4.69 -2.15
C VAL A 35 7.20 -4.52 -2.02
N GLY A 36 7.69 -3.28 -1.86
CA GLY A 36 9.11 -3.00 -1.66
C GLY A 36 9.68 -3.64 -0.38
N LEU A 37 8.95 -3.54 0.74
CA LEU A 37 9.32 -4.21 1.99
C LEU A 37 9.36 -5.73 1.83
N TRP A 38 8.35 -6.31 1.17
CA TRP A 38 8.27 -7.74 0.91
C TRP A 38 9.47 -8.22 0.10
N GLU A 39 9.81 -7.50 -0.98
CA GLU A 39 10.97 -7.81 -1.80
C GLU A 39 12.27 -7.72 -0.98
N ALA A 40 12.47 -6.66 -0.22
CA ALA A 40 13.68 -6.45 0.58
C ALA A 40 13.90 -7.58 1.58
N ILE A 41 12.86 -7.96 2.35
CA ILE A 41 12.95 -9.05 3.33
C ILE A 41 13.17 -10.39 2.63
N SER A 42 12.46 -10.65 1.53
CA SER A 42 12.57 -11.90 0.77
C SER A 42 13.96 -12.11 0.16
N ARG A 43 14.67 -11.02 -0.15
CA ARG A 43 16.03 -11.05 -0.69
C ARG A 43 17.11 -11.00 0.37
N ALA A 44 16.90 -10.31 1.49
CA ALA A 44 17.89 -10.18 2.56
C ALA A 44 18.19 -11.51 3.28
N GLY A 45 17.27 -12.47 3.23
CA GLY A 45 17.47 -13.82 3.77
C GLY A 45 18.06 -14.83 2.78
N LYS A 46 18.50 -14.40 1.59
CA LYS A 46 19.28 -15.19 0.63
C LYS A 46 20.74 -14.76 0.69
#